data_AF-A0A497F9U4-F1
#
_entry.id   AF-A0A497F9U4-F1
#
_cell.length_a   1.000
_cell.length_b   1.000
_cell.length_c   1.000
_cell.angle_alpha   90.00
_cell.angle_beta   90.00
_cell.angle_gamma   90.00
#
_symmetry.space_group_name_H-M   'P 1'
#
loop_
_entity.id
_entity.type
_entity.pdbx_description
1 polymer ?
#
loop_
_entity_poly.entity_id
_entity_poly.type
_entity_poly.pdbx_seq_one_letter_code
_entity_poly.pdbx_strand_id
1 'polypeptide(L)'
;MSVEKLLWKFVRCCVNRAFANIDLKRLEGDERFTFENLLDELRSSEQNWRSITDFINFVTKDFESIYIRYRDKFRDPKIIDEFFLNIIRFLLELDEVKYLPDLVHSVRVLENKIRENLEKY
;
A
#
# COMPACT_ATOMS: atom_id res chain seq x y z
N MET A 1 -14.24 -9.44 17.11
CA MET A 1 -13.57 -8.31 16.45
C MET A 1 -14.03 -8.34 14.99
N SER A 2 -14.73 -7.31 14.48
CA SER A 2 -15.35 -7.41 13.15
C SER A 2 -14.31 -7.18 12.06
N VAL A 3 -14.30 -8.07 11.06
CA VAL A 3 -13.51 -7.95 9.83
C VAL A 3 -13.65 -6.57 9.20
N GLU A 4 -14.86 -6.03 9.22
CA GLU A 4 -15.21 -4.68 8.76
C GLU A 4 -14.32 -3.58 9.35
N LYS A 5 -13.89 -3.69 10.62
CA LYS A 5 -13.00 -2.70 11.24
C LYS A 5 -11.59 -2.72 10.63
N LEU A 6 -11.04 -3.89 10.33
CA LEU A 6 -9.73 -4.01 9.69
C LEU A 6 -9.79 -3.49 8.24
N LEU A 7 -10.81 -3.91 7.49
CA LEU A 7 -11.03 -3.47 6.10
C LEU A 7 -11.12 -1.94 6.01
N TRP A 8 -11.92 -1.34 6.90
CA TRP A 8 -12.07 0.11 6.98
C TRP A 8 -10.75 0.81 7.37
N LYS A 9 -9.98 0.25 8.32
CA LYS A 9 -8.71 0.82 8.76
C LYS A 9 -7.63 0.82 7.68
N PHE A 10 -7.62 -0.13 6.75
CA PHE A 10 -6.59 -0.13 5.70
C PHE A 10 -6.63 1.16 4.87
N VAL A 11 -7.77 1.49 4.26
CA VAL A 11 -7.86 2.68 3.41
C VAL A 11 -7.73 3.96 4.24
N ARG A 12 -8.42 4.03 5.38
CA ARG A 12 -8.48 5.26 6.17
C ARG A 12 -7.21 5.51 6.98
N CYS A 13 -6.60 4.49 7.57
CA CYS A 13 -5.45 4.64 8.47
C CYS A 13 -4.10 4.32 7.81
N CYS A 14 -4.08 3.48 6.77
CA CYS A 14 -2.83 3.14 6.06
C CYS A 14 -2.66 3.97 4.80
N VAL A 15 -3.60 3.88 3.85
CA VAL A 15 -3.48 4.55 2.53
C VAL A 15 -3.53 6.08 2.66
N ASN A 16 -4.57 6.62 3.30
CA ASN A 16 -4.70 8.08 3.44
C ASN A 16 -3.59 8.70 4.30
N ARG A 17 -3.13 7.99 5.33
CA ARG A 17 -2.02 8.46 6.18
C ARG A 17 -0.68 8.38 5.46
N ALA A 18 -0.47 7.36 4.61
CA ALA A 18 0.71 7.29 3.75
C ALA A 18 0.72 8.43 2.74
N PHE A 19 -0.43 8.74 2.12
CA PHE A 19 -0.56 9.85 1.19
C PHE A 19 -0.23 11.20 1.83
N ALA A 20 -0.70 11.43 3.06
CA ALA A 20 -0.41 12.65 3.79
C ALA A 20 1.10 12.88 4.07
N ASN A 21 1.93 11.83 3.96
CA ASN A 21 3.38 11.92 4.15
C ASN A 21 4.16 12.05 2.83
N ILE A 22 3.49 12.09 1.68
CA ILE A 22 4.16 12.21 0.38
C ILE A 22 4.40 13.68 0.04
N ASP A 23 5.62 13.97 -0.42
CA ASP A 23 5.95 15.28 -0.97
C ASP A 23 5.46 15.40 -2.42
N LEU A 24 4.22 15.88 -2.58
CA LEU A 24 3.58 16.09 -3.89
C LEU A 24 4.32 17.11 -4.79
N LYS A 25 5.26 17.88 -4.25
CA LYS A 25 6.10 18.79 -5.06
C LYS A 25 7.05 18.01 -5.97
N ARG A 26 7.36 16.75 -5.65
CA ARG A 26 8.19 15.85 -6.47
C ARG A 26 7.46 15.33 -7.71
N LEU A 27 6.13 15.49 -7.79
CA LEU A 27 5.31 15.01 -8.88
C LEU A 27 4.99 16.14 -9.88
N GLU A 28 5.27 15.89 -11.16
CA GLU A 28 4.84 16.76 -12.26
C GLU A 28 3.47 16.34 -12.84
N GLY A 29 2.88 17.16 -13.71
CA GLY A 29 1.47 17.07 -14.12
C GLY A 29 0.91 15.66 -14.33
N ASP A 30 1.50 14.89 -15.26
CA ASP A 30 1.05 13.54 -15.59
C ASP A 30 1.31 12.52 -14.45
N GLU A 31 2.37 12.73 -13.67
CA GLU A 31 2.68 11.89 -12.51
C GLU A 31 1.68 12.12 -11.37
N ARG A 32 1.22 13.37 -11.15
CA ARG A 32 0.16 13.67 -10.18
C ARG A 32 -1.13 12.95 -10.54
N PHE A 33 -1.53 13.04 -11.81
CA PHE A 33 -2.71 12.33 -12.28
C PHE A 33 -2.55 10.80 -12.15
N THR A 34 -1.37 10.28 -12.48
CA THR A 34 -1.06 8.85 -12.30
C THR A 34 -1.11 8.44 -10.83
N PHE A 35 -0.66 9.31 -9.92
CA PHE A 35 -0.71 9.07 -8.48
C PHE A 35 -2.14 9.11 -7.93
N GLU A 36 -2.98 10.02 -8.42
CA GLU A 36 -4.41 10.06 -8.07
C GLU A 36 -5.11 8.75 -8.50
N ASN A 37 -4.81 8.24 -9.70
CA ASN A 37 -5.33 6.95 -10.15
C ASN A 37 -4.87 5.78 -9.25
N LEU A 38 -3.62 5.79 -8.79
CA LEU A 38 -3.11 4.82 -7.81
C LEU A 38 -3.90 4.89 -6.50
N LEU A 39 -4.15 6.10 -5.98
CA LEU A 39 -4.92 6.28 -4.75
C LEU A 39 -6.35 5.77 -4.90
N ASP A 40 -7.00 6.10 -6.01
CA ASP A 40 -8.38 5.70 -6.26
C ASP A 40 -8.49 4.19 -6.45
N GLU A 41 -7.51 3.55 -7.07
CA GLU A 41 -7.44 2.10 -7.18
C GLU A 41 -7.28 1.43 -5.81
N LEU A 42 -6.35 1.92 -4.97
CA LEU A 42 -6.17 1.41 -3.60
C LEU A 42 -7.41 1.63 -2.73
N ARG A 43 -8.09 2.78 -2.88
CA ARG A 43 -9.34 3.07 -2.16
C ARG A 43 -10.48 2.18 -2.62
N SER A 44 -10.62 1.99 -3.92
CA SER A 44 -11.69 1.20 -4.52
C SER A 44 -11.51 -0.30 -4.29
N SER A 45 -10.29 -0.76 -4.02
CA SER A 45 -10.02 -2.16 -3.68
C SER A 45 -10.85 -2.67 -2.50
N GLU A 46 -11.25 -1.78 -1.58
CA GLU A 46 -12.07 -2.14 -0.43
C GLU A 46 -13.46 -2.66 -0.81
N GLN A 47 -13.99 -2.27 -1.97
CA GLN A 47 -15.29 -2.72 -2.46
C GLN A 47 -15.31 -4.23 -2.79
N ASN A 48 -14.13 -4.82 -3.01
CA ASN A 48 -13.98 -6.23 -3.35
C ASN A 48 -13.80 -7.13 -2.13
N TRP A 49 -13.67 -6.56 -0.92
CA TRP A 49 -13.44 -7.35 0.29
C TRP A 49 -14.75 -7.68 1.01
N ARG A 50 -15.13 -8.96 1.00
CA ARG A 50 -16.28 -9.46 1.77
C ARG A 50 -15.84 -10.17 3.05
N SER A 51 -14.55 -10.47 3.16
CA SER A 51 -13.96 -11.22 4.25
C SER A 51 -12.50 -10.79 4.50
N ILE A 52 -11.95 -11.24 5.63
CA ILE A 52 -10.54 -11.02 5.94
C ILE A 52 -9.63 -11.79 4.97
N THR A 53 -10.10 -12.91 4.45
CA THR A 53 -9.41 -13.70 3.43
C THR A 53 -9.26 -12.91 2.13
N ASP A 54 -10.29 -12.16 1.72
CA ASP A 54 -10.21 -11.30 0.52
C ASP A 54 -9.17 -10.20 0.71
N PHE A 55 -9.11 -9.62 1.91
CA PHE A 55 -8.08 -8.63 2.24
C PHE A 55 -6.67 -9.23 2.24
N ILE A 56 -6.49 -10.40 2.84
CA ILE A 56 -5.19 -11.10 2.80
C ILE A 56 -4.81 -11.41 1.35
N ASN A 57 -5.73 -11.90 0.52
CA ASN A 57 -5.49 -12.14 -0.90
C ASN A 57 -5.09 -10.87 -1.64
N PHE A 58 -5.77 -9.74 -1.38
CA PHE A 58 -5.40 -8.45 -1.94
C PHE A 58 -3.97 -8.06 -1.54
N VAL A 59 -3.64 -8.08 -0.24
CA VAL A 59 -2.31 -7.68 0.23
C VAL A 59 -1.20 -8.62 -0.29
N THR A 60 -1.48 -9.91 -0.42
CA THR A 60 -0.49 -10.90 -0.85
C THR A 60 -0.30 -10.99 -2.37
N LYS A 61 -1.24 -10.49 -3.17
CA LYS A 61 -1.19 -10.61 -4.65
C LYS A 61 -1.34 -9.27 -5.34
N ASP A 62 -2.50 -8.65 -5.16
CA ASP A 62 -2.88 -7.45 -5.90
C ASP A 62 -2.04 -6.25 -5.49
N PHE A 63 -1.75 -6.11 -4.19
CA PHE A 63 -0.98 -4.99 -3.67
C PHE A 63 0.46 -4.94 -4.22
N GLU A 64 1.13 -6.10 -4.33
CA GLU A 64 2.45 -6.20 -4.99
C GLU A 64 2.34 -5.86 -6.49
N SER A 65 1.31 -6.35 -7.17
CA SER A 65 1.08 -6.06 -8.59
C SER A 65 0.85 -4.56 -8.85
N ILE A 66 0.04 -3.91 -8.00
CA ILE A 66 -0.19 -2.46 -8.05
C ILE A 66 1.12 -1.72 -7.84
N TYR A 67 1.92 -2.09 -6.83
CA TYR A 67 3.23 -1.49 -6.58
C TYR A 67 4.13 -1.54 -7.82
N ILE A 68 4.36 -2.72 -8.39
CA ILE A 68 5.21 -2.90 -9.57
C ILE A 68 4.71 -2.04 -10.73
N ARG A 69 3.40 -2.13 -11.02
CA ARG A 69 2.80 -1.43 -12.16
C ARG A 69 2.89 0.09 -12.05
N TYR A 70 2.76 0.66 -10.86
CA TYR A 70 2.84 2.11 -10.69
C TYR A 70 4.28 2.58 -10.57
N ARG A 71 5.16 1.84 -9.90
CA ARG A 71 6.57 2.22 -9.74
C ARG A 71 7.24 2.60 -11.06
N ASP A 72 7.03 1.79 -12.11
CA ASP A 72 7.65 2.00 -13.42
C ASP A 72 7.06 3.15 -14.23
N LYS A 73 5.99 3.79 -13.74
CA LYS A 73 5.33 4.94 -14.39
C LYS A 73 5.86 6.29 -13.92
N PHE A 74 6.64 6.33 -12.85
CA PHE A 74 7.17 7.57 -12.28
C PHE A 74 8.64 7.74 -12.66
N ARG A 75 9.03 8.97 -12.95
CA ARG A 75 10.42 9.34 -13.21
C ARG A 75 11.28 9.15 -11.96
N ASP A 76 10.73 9.50 -10.81
CA ASP A 76 11.32 9.23 -9.51
C ASP A 76 10.58 8.08 -8.81
N PRO A 77 11.00 6.81 -9.02
CA PRO A 77 10.32 5.67 -8.42
C PRO A 77 10.40 5.65 -6.89
N LYS A 78 11.31 6.42 -6.27
CA LYS A 78 11.45 6.49 -4.81
C LYS A 78 10.18 7.01 -4.16
N ILE A 79 9.40 7.87 -4.83
CA ILE A 79 8.14 8.37 -4.27
C ILE A 79 7.10 7.25 -4.10
N ILE A 80 7.10 6.27 -5.01
CA ILE A 80 6.22 5.09 -4.94
C ILE A 80 6.76 4.12 -3.89
N ASP A 81 8.06 3.90 -3.86
CA ASP A 81 8.71 3.06 -2.85
C ASP A 81 8.39 3.59 -1.43
N GLU A 82 8.57 4.90 -1.20
CA GLU A 82 8.24 5.57 0.07
C GLU A 82 6.75 5.47 0.41
N PHE A 83 5.86 5.66 -0.56
CA PHE A 83 4.41 5.57 -0.37
C PHE A 83 4.00 4.17 0.10
N PHE A 84 4.43 3.13 -0.61
CA PHE A 84 4.11 1.75 -0.26
C PHE A 84 4.75 1.31 1.06
N LEU A 85 5.99 1.71 1.35
CA LEU A 85 6.62 1.46 2.65
C LEU A 85 5.84 2.12 3.80
N ASN A 86 5.31 3.33 3.59
CA ASN A 86 4.47 3.98 4.59
C ASN A 86 3.14 3.24 4.79
N ILE A 87 2.49 2.75 3.71
CA ILE A 87 1.28 1.92 3.84
C ILE A 87 1.59 0.67 4.66
N ILE A 88 2.67 -0.04 4.34
CA ILE A 88 3.10 -1.25 5.04
C ILE A 88 3.37 -0.96 6.51
N ARG A 89 4.10 0.11 6.83
CA ARG A 89 4.37 0.52 8.21
C ARG A 89 3.06 0.71 8.98
N PHE A 90 2.13 1.48 8.41
CA PHE A 90 0.84 1.74 9.06
C PHE A 90 -0.04 0.51 9.17
N LEU A 91 0.05 -0.43 8.22
CA LEU A 91 -0.64 -1.70 8.29
C LEU A 91 -0.13 -2.57 9.45
N LEU A 92 1.19 -2.63 9.63
CA LEU A 92 1.83 -3.38 10.71
C LEU A 92 1.64 -2.74 12.10
N GLU A 93 1.34 -1.43 12.16
CA GLU A 93 0.96 -0.74 13.40
C GLU A 93 -0.43 -1.17 13.90
N LEU A 94 -1.32 -1.68 13.04
CA LEU A 94 -2.67 -2.09 13.44
C LEU A 94 -2.63 -3.32 14.34
N ASP A 95 -3.28 -3.23 15.50
CA ASP A 95 -3.37 -4.35 16.44
C ASP A 95 -4.02 -5.58 15.81
N GLU A 96 -4.98 -5.39 14.91
CA GLU A 96 -5.65 -6.47 14.19
C GLU A 96 -4.69 -7.29 13.31
N VAL A 97 -3.64 -6.67 12.76
CA VAL A 97 -2.67 -7.34 11.89
C VAL A 97 -1.67 -8.16 12.69
N LYS A 98 -1.35 -7.76 13.93
CA LYS A 98 -0.40 -8.48 14.81
C LYS A 98 -0.82 -9.92 15.08
N TYR A 99 -2.11 -10.23 15.00
CA TYR A 99 -2.67 -11.56 15.21
C TYR A 99 -2.85 -12.39 13.93
N LEU A 100 -2.37 -11.89 12.78
CA LEU A 100 -2.49 -12.54 11.47
C LEU A 100 -1.09 -12.85 10.91
N PRO A 101 -0.46 -13.97 11.33
CA PRO A 101 0.94 -14.26 11.01
C PRO A 101 1.20 -14.37 9.50
N ASP A 102 0.27 -14.93 8.73
CA ASP A 102 0.41 -15.04 7.27
C ASP A 102 0.44 -13.66 6.61
N LEU A 103 -0.45 -12.75 7.04
CA LEU A 103 -0.48 -11.37 6.56
C LEU A 103 0.82 -10.64 6.92
N VAL A 104 1.27 -10.76 8.17
CA VAL A 104 2.52 -10.16 8.63
C VAL A 104 3.70 -10.66 7.80
N HIS A 105 3.79 -11.98 7.58
CA HIS A 105 4.85 -12.57 6.79
C HIS A 105 4.86 -12.02 5.36
N SER A 106 3.72 -12.06 4.65
CA SER A 106 3.63 -11.58 3.28
C SER A 106 3.94 -10.08 3.14
N VAL A 107 3.45 -9.26 4.08
CA VAL A 107 3.73 -7.82 4.11
C VAL A 107 5.21 -7.55 4.35
N ARG A 108 5.88 -8.32 5.21
CA ARG A 108 7.34 -8.19 5.46
C ARG A 108 8.18 -8.63 4.26
N VAL A 109 7.76 -9.69 3.56
CA VAL A 109 8.42 -10.10 2.31
C VAL A 109 8.34 -8.98 1.27
N LEU A 110 7.17 -8.37 1.10
CA LEU A 110 7.01 -7.23 0.21
C LEU A 110 7.83 -6.02 0.68
N GLU A 111 7.84 -5.70 1.98
CA GLU A 111 8.65 -4.62 2.55
C GLU A 111 10.12 -4.77 2.17
N ASN A 112 10.69 -5.97 2.34
CA ASN A 112 12.08 -6.24 2.00
C ASN A 112 12.35 -6.05 0.50
N LYS A 113 11.46 -6.56 -0.37
CA LYS A 113 11.57 -6.34 -1.83
C LYS A 113 11.57 -4.85 -2.19
N ILE A 114 10.73 -4.03 -1.54
CA ILE A 114 10.70 -2.59 -1.80
C ILE A 114 11.97 -1.93 -1.30
N ARG A 115 12.46 -2.28 -0.10
CA ARG A 115 13.72 -1.76 0.46
C ARG A 115 14.92 -2.08 -0.42
N GLU A 116 15.04 -3.31 -0.91
CA GLU A 116 16.09 -3.70 -1.86
C GLU A 116 16.07 -2.88 -3.15
N ASN A 117 14.89 -2.43 -3.59
CA ASN A 117 14.77 -1.55 -4.76
C ASN A 117 15.14 -0.10 -4.44
N LEU A 118 14.84 0.37 -3.22
CA LEU A 118 15.21 1.70 -2.76
C LEU A 118 16.73 1.88 -2.64
N GLU A 119 17.45 0.84 -2.18
CA GLU A 119 18.91 0.85 -2.00
C GLU A 119 19.70 0.85 -3.33
N LYS A 120 19.05 0.56 -4.46
CA LYS A 120 19.69 0.55 -5.79
C LYS A 120 19.87 1.93 -6.42
N TYR A 121 19.35 3.00 -5.81
CA TYR A 121 19.31 4.37 -6.35
C TYR A 121 19.70 5.42 -5.31
#